data_AF-A0A914RL76-F1
#
_entry.id   AF-A0A914RL76-F1
#
_cell.length_a   1.000
_cell.length_b   1.000
_cell.length_c   1.000
_cell.angle_alpha   90.00
_cell.angle_beta   90.00
_cell.angle_gamma   90.00
#
_symmetry.space_group_name_H-M   'P 1'
#
loop_
_entity.id
_entity.type
_entity.pdbx_description
1 polymer ?
#
loop_
_entity_poly.entity_id
_entity_poly.type
_entity_poly.pdbx_seq_one_letter_code
_entity_poly.pdbx_strand_id
1 'polypeptide(L)'
;MCTPPFCVSYHIPLHRHIAAGVVYCIERCALQSPLEDILMSDEMFLRKIALHPLRIQVCRAETSAGMWARNGNAARNQSFYYAQTNYNTAFLDCDIALLRLA
;
A
#
# COMPACT_ATOMS: atom_id res chain seq x y z
N MET A 1 -16.68 -9.34 3.69
CA MET A 1 -15.76 -10.42 3.29
C MET A 1 -14.44 -10.19 4.01
N CYS A 2 -14.12 -11.02 5.01
CA CYS A 2 -12.83 -10.94 5.70
C CYS A 2 -11.77 -11.64 4.84
N THR A 3 -10.70 -10.93 4.47
CA THR A 3 -9.50 -11.52 3.89
C THR A 3 -8.93 -12.56 4.87
N PRO A 4 -8.49 -13.74 4.39
CA PRO A 4 -7.86 -14.73 5.25
C PRO A 4 -6.68 -14.12 6.02
N PRO A 5 -6.46 -14.50 7.30
CA PRO A 5 -5.49 -13.83 8.17
C PRO A 5 -4.05 -13.83 7.64
N PHE A 6 -3.73 -14.73 6.71
CA PHE A 6 -2.41 -14.90 6.09
C PHE A 6 -2.39 -14.65 4.58
N CYS A 7 -3.46 -14.05 4.04
CA CYS A 7 -3.49 -13.70 2.62
C CYS A 7 -2.76 -12.38 2.38
N VAL A 8 -1.78 -12.40 1.49
CA VAL A 8 -1.12 -11.21 0.95
C VAL A 8 -1.59 -11.04 -0.49
N SER A 9 -2.01 -9.82 -0.83
CA SER A 9 -2.40 -9.44 -2.19
C SER A 9 -1.66 -8.18 -2.58
N TYR A 10 -1.05 -8.19 -3.77
CA TYR A 10 -0.49 -6.99 -4.39
C TYR A 10 -1.57 -6.14 -5.07
N HIS A 11 -2.80 -6.66 -5.21
CA HIS A 11 -3.92 -6.00 -5.84
C HIS A 11 -4.76 -5.24 -4.80
N ILE A 12 -4.28 -4.05 -4.43
CA ILE A 12 -4.96 -3.13 -3.50
C ILE A 12 -5.29 -1.77 -4.15
N PRO A 13 -5.95 -1.74 -5.33
CA PRO A 13 -6.13 -0.52 -6.12
C PRO A 13 -6.87 0.58 -5.33
N LEU A 14 -7.90 0.24 -4.55
CA LEU A 14 -8.65 1.23 -3.78
C LEU A 14 -7.79 1.94 -2.73
N HIS A 15 -6.89 1.21 -2.06
CA HIS A 15 -5.97 1.78 -1.07
C HIS A 15 -5.04 2.81 -1.72
N ARG A 16 -4.55 2.47 -2.92
CA ARG A 16 -3.66 3.34 -3.69
C ARG A 16 -4.37 4.56 -4.27
N HIS A 17 -5.63 4.43 -4.67
CA HIS A 17 -6.43 5.58 -5.09
C HIS A 17 -6.71 6.54 -3.92
N ILE A 18 -6.99 6.01 -2.73
CA ILE A 18 -7.10 6.83 -1.52
C ILE A 18 -5.77 7.56 -1.26
N ALA A 19 -4.64 6.84 -1.27
CA ALA A 19 -3.32 7.43 -1.05
C ALA A 19 -3.00 8.53 -2.08
N ALA A 20 -3.24 8.28 -3.37
CA ALA A 20 -3.05 9.26 -4.43
C ALA A 20 -3.93 10.51 -4.24
N GLY A 21 -5.20 10.32 -3.86
CA GLY A 21 -6.10 11.42 -3.55
C GLY A 21 -5.64 12.24 -2.34
N VAL A 22 -5.16 11.59 -1.28
CA VAL A 22 -4.63 12.25 -0.09
C VAL A 22 -3.39 13.06 -0.43
N VAL A 23 -2.42 12.48 -1.15
CA VAL A 23 -1.20 13.19 -1.59
C VAL A 23 -1.57 14.39 -2.44
N TYR A 24 -2.49 14.23 -3.39
CA TYR A 24 -2.98 15.33 -4.22
C TYR A 24 -3.60 16.46 -3.40
N CYS A 25 -4.38 16.13 -2.36
CA CYS A 25 -4.96 17.13 -1.46
C CYS A 25 -3.89 17.83 -0.61
N ILE A 26 -2.86 17.12 -0.13
CA ILE A 26 -1.76 17.71 0.63
C ILE A 26 -0.95 18.71 -0.22
N GLU A 27 -0.71 18.39 -1.49
CA GLU A 27 -0.02 19.30 -2.43
C GLU A 27 -0.81 20.58 -2.73
N ARG A 28 -2.11 20.60 -2.40
CA ARG A 28 -3.02 21.73 -2.61
C ARG A 28 -3.38 22.35 -1.25
N CYS A 29 -2.68 23.41 -0.84
CA CYS A 29 -2.86 24.05 0.48
C CYS A 29 -4.33 24.33 0.88
N ALA A 30 -5.22 24.60 -0.08
CA ALA A 30 -6.64 24.84 0.17
C ALA A 30 -7.41 23.60 0.70
N LEU A 31 -6.92 22.39 0.45
CA LEU A 31 -7.55 21.13 0.84
C LEU A 31 -6.90 20.48 2.07
N GLN A 32 -5.79 21.04 2.57
CA GLN A 32 -5.03 20.44 3.66
C GLN A 32 -5.82 20.38 4.97
N SER A 33 -6.40 21.50 5.43
CA SER A 33 -7.16 21.53 6.69
C SER A 33 -8.38 20.60 6.69
N PRO A 34 -9.27 20.61 5.67
CA PRO A 34 -10.38 19.66 5.60
C PRO A 34 -9.94 18.21 5.53
N LEU A 35 -8.80 17.93 4.89
CA LEU A 35 -8.24 16.60 4.81
C LEU A 35 -7.70 16.13 6.17
N GLU A 36 -6.98 16.98 6.90
CA GLU A 36 -6.48 16.66 8.24
C GLU A 36 -7.63 16.28 9.17
N ASP A 37 -8.74 17.03 9.16
CA ASP A 37 -9.93 16.72 9.96
C ASP A 37 -10.52 15.34 9.60
N ILE A 38 -10.61 15.01 8.30
CA ILE A 38 -11.12 13.72 7.83
C ILE A 38 -10.19 12.58 8.25
N LEU A 39 -8.88 12.74 8.06
CA LEU A 39 -7.89 11.71 8.38
C LEU A 39 -7.81 11.44 9.89
N MET A 40 -7.84 12.50 10.71
CA MET A 40 -7.77 12.39 12.16
C MET A 40 -9.06 11.85 12.79
N SER A 41 -10.18 11.91 12.07
CA SER A 41 -11.47 11.42 12.58
C SER A 41 -11.55 9.89 12.74
N ASP A 42 -10.73 9.12 12.02
CA ASP A 42 -10.71 7.66 12.09
C ASP A 42 -9.28 7.09 11.93
N GLU A 43 -8.46 7.26 12.96
CA GLU A 43 -7.11 6.68 13.05
C GLU A 43 -7.13 5.15 12.86
N MET A 44 -8.17 4.48 13.37
CA MET A 44 -8.29 3.02 13.27
C MET A 44 -8.48 2.57 11.82
N PHE A 45 -9.19 3.34 11.01
CA PHE A 45 -9.29 3.11 9.57
C PHE A 45 -7.93 3.25 8.89
N LEU A 46 -7.18 4.32 9.18
CA LEU A 46 -5.83 4.54 8.62
C LEU A 46 -4.88 3.38 8.92
N ARG A 47 -4.85 2.92 10.18
CA ARG A 47 -4.06 1.75 10.59
C ARG A 47 -4.47 0.48 9.84
N LYS A 48 -5.78 0.25 9.63
CA LYS A 48 -6.28 -0.94 8.90
C LYS A 48 -5.87 -0.92 7.43
N ILE A 49 -5.97 0.23 6.76
CA ILE A 49 -5.60 0.33 5.35
C ILE A 49 -4.08 0.25 5.17
N ALA A 50 -3.29 0.81 6.08
CA ALA A 50 -1.82 0.75 6.07
C ALA A 50 -1.24 -0.67 6.30
N LEU A 51 -2.00 -1.57 6.93
CA LEU A 51 -1.58 -2.97 7.13
C LEU A 51 -1.35 -3.71 5.80
N HIS A 52 -2.11 -3.39 4.75
CA HIS A 52 -1.99 -4.05 3.45
C HIS A 52 -0.67 -3.73 2.72
N PRO A 53 -0.28 -2.46 2.50
CA PRO A 53 1.03 -2.14 1.94
C PRO A 53 2.18 -2.59 2.85
N LEU A 54 2.01 -2.61 4.18
CA LEU A 54 3.02 -3.16 5.09
C LEU A 54 3.28 -4.65 4.80
N ARG A 55 2.22 -5.46 4.64
CA ARG A 55 2.33 -6.88 4.26
C ARG A 55 2.99 -7.06 2.90
N ILE A 56 2.72 -6.16 1.94
CA ILE A 56 3.39 -6.17 0.63
C ILE A 56 4.91 -5.96 0.81
N GLN A 57 5.34 -4.98 1.62
CA GLN A 57 6.78 -4.78 1.87
C GLN A 57 7.45 -5.98 2.53
N VAL A 58 6.79 -6.60 3.51
CA VAL A 58 7.28 -7.83 4.15
C VAL A 58 7.41 -8.94 3.11
N CYS A 59 6.36 -9.19 2.31
CA CYS A 59 6.38 -10.22 1.28
C CYS A 59 7.49 -10.00 0.24
N ARG A 60 7.80 -8.73 -0.11
CA ARG A 60 8.93 -8.40 -0.99
C ARG A 60 10.26 -8.76 -0.34
N ALA A 61 10.47 -8.36 0.91
CA ALA A 61 11.70 -8.66 1.65
C ALA A 61 11.93 -10.17 1.77
N GLU A 62 10.87 -10.91 2.12
CA GLU A 62 10.89 -12.37 2.18
C GLU A 62 11.16 -13.01 0.81
N THR A 63 10.61 -12.44 -0.27
CA THR A 63 10.83 -12.91 -1.65
C THR A 63 12.30 -12.71 -2.05
N SER A 64 12.87 -11.54 -1.74
CA SER A 64 14.29 -11.25 -1.93
C SER A 64 15.20 -12.15 -1.08
N ALA A 65 14.74 -12.57 0.11
CA ALA A 65 15.42 -13.53 0.96
C ALA A 65 15.25 -15.01 0.52
N GLY A 66 14.51 -15.26 -0.57
CA GLY A 66 14.29 -16.61 -1.10
C GLY A 66 13.27 -17.46 -0.33
N MET A 67 12.55 -16.89 0.63
CA MET A 67 11.59 -17.61 1.49
C MET A 67 10.39 -18.16 0.72
N TRP A 68 10.04 -17.55 -0.43
CA TRP A 68 8.91 -17.94 -1.27
C TRP A 68 9.30 -18.84 -2.46
N ALA A 69 10.45 -19.54 -2.37
CA ALA A 69 11.01 -20.26 -3.49
C ALA A 69 10.13 -21.40 -4.03
N ARG A 70 9.26 -21.97 -3.19
CA ARG A 70 8.38 -23.11 -3.53
C ARG A 70 6.94 -22.69 -3.87
N ASN A 71 6.60 -21.40 -3.73
CA ASN A 71 5.26 -20.87 -4.02
C ASN A 71 5.04 -20.61 -5.52
N GLY A 72 5.98 -21.04 -6.36
CA GLY A 72 5.94 -20.89 -7.81
C GLY A 72 6.20 -19.47 -8.28
N ASN A 73 6.14 -19.30 -9.60
CA ASN A 73 6.40 -18.00 -10.23
C ASN A 73 5.29 -16.99 -9.94
N ALA A 74 4.08 -17.41 -9.54
CA ALA A 74 2.99 -16.50 -9.26
C ALA A 74 3.32 -15.47 -8.15
N ALA A 75 3.88 -15.92 -7.02
CA ALA A 75 4.26 -15.03 -5.92
C ALA A 75 5.48 -14.15 -6.30
N ARG A 76 6.50 -14.74 -6.93
CA ARG A 76 7.70 -14.02 -7.37
C ARG A 76 7.38 -12.96 -8.42
N ASN A 77 6.50 -13.26 -9.37
CA ASN A 77 6.10 -12.33 -10.42
C ASN A 77 5.36 -11.12 -9.84
N GLN A 78 4.51 -11.30 -8.82
CA GLN A 78 3.86 -10.16 -8.17
C GLN A 78 4.88 -9.22 -7.50
N SER A 79 5.86 -9.78 -6.78
CA SER A 79 6.97 -8.99 -6.21
C SER A 79 7.83 -8.32 -7.29
N PHE A 80 8.04 -8.98 -8.43
CA PHE A 80 8.80 -8.44 -9.56
C PHE A 80 8.07 -7.27 -10.22
N TYR A 81 6.79 -7.44 -10.60
CA TYR A 81 5.98 -6.38 -11.22
C TYR A 81 5.81 -5.18 -10.31
N TYR A 82 5.65 -5.41 -9.00
CA TYR A 82 5.59 -4.34 -8.02
C TYR A 82 6.83 -3.42 -8.05
N ALA A 83 8.01 -4.00 -8.24
CA ALA A 83 9.28 -3.28 -8.24
C ALA A 83 9.63 -2.66 -9.60
N GLN A 84 8.79 -2.81 -10.62
CA GLN A 84 9.04 -2.21 -11.92
C GLN A 84 8.83 -0.70 -11.87
N THR A 85 9.81 0.03 -12.40
CA THR A 85 9.83 1.49 -12.46
C THR A 85 8.57 2.08 -13.09
N ASN A 86 8.02 1.42 -14.11
CA ASN A 86 6.82 1.85 -14.83
C ASN A 86 5.57 1.95 -13.93
N TYR A 87 5.57 1.26 -12.78
CA TYR A 87 4.44 1.25 -11.86
C TYR A 87 4.75 1.87 -10.50
N ASN A 88 5.96 2.40 -10.27
CA ASN A 88 6.34 2.95 -8.96
C ASN A 88 5.37 4.02 -8.47
N THR A 89 5.02 4.97 -9.33
CA THR A 89 4.10 6.07 -8.99
C THR A 89 2.70 5.57 -8.63
N ALA A 90 2.24 4.49 -9.28
CA ALA A 90 0.93 3.90 -9.02
C ALA A 90 0.93 2.87 -7.89
N PHE A 91 2.08 2.32 -7.51
CA PHE A 91 2.24 1.28 -6.49
C PHE A 91 3.08 1.77 -5.32
N LEU A 92 4.41 1.71 -5.44
CA LEU A 92 5.34 1.97 -4.34
C LEU A 92 5.12 3.35 -3.70
N ASP A 93 4.98 4.40 -4.49
CA ASP A 93 4.84 5.76 -3.97
C ASP A 93 3.53 5.92 -3.19
N CYS A 94 2.43 5.35 -3.70
CA CYS A 94 1.14 5.32 -3.03
C CYS A 94 1.18 4.49 -1.73
N ASP A 95 1.84 3.33 -1.76
CA ASP A 95 1.98 2.46 -0.60
C ASP A 95 2.82 3.14 0.51
N ILE A 96 3.91 3.83 0.14
CA ILE A 96 4.73 4.63 1.08
C ILE A 96 3.96 5.82 1.61
N ALA A 97 3.19 6.51 0.78
CA ALA A 97 2.33 7.61 1.22
C ALA A 97 1.33 7.12 2.28
N LEU A 98 0.68 5.98 2.06
CA LEU A 98 -0.26 5.41 3.02
C LEU A 98 0.41 5.02 4.35
N LEU A 99 1.63 4.48 4.29
CA LEU A 99 2.42 4.13 5.48
C LEU A 99 2.90 5.36 6.26
N ARG A 100 3.04 6.53 5.61
CA ARG A 100 3.40 7.79 6.30
C ARG A 100 2.21 8.43 7.02
N LEU A 101 0.99 8.11 6.60
CA LEU A 101 -0.24 8.69 7.14
C LEU A 101 -0.80 7.92 8.35
N ALA A 102 -0.32 6.70 8.60
CA ALA A 102 -0.74 5.83 9.70
C ALA A 102 0.26 5.86 10.86
#